data_AF-A0A936TLH4-F1
#
_entry.id   AF-A0A936TLH4-F1
#
_cell.length_a   1.000
_cell.length_b   1.000
_cell.length_c   1.000
_cell.angle_alpha   90.00
_cell.angle_beta   90.00
_cell.angle_gamma   90.00
#
_symmetry.space_group_name_H-M   'P 1'
#
loop_
_entity.id
_entity.type
_entity.pdbx_description
1 polymer ?
#
loop_
_entity_poly.entity_id
_entity_poly.type
_entity_poly.pdbx_seq_one_letter_code
_entity_poly.pdbx_strand_id
1 'polypeptide(L)'
;MISRPGSSIVINRLLLVLLLGAVFSLGAGAVIYVALRGRTVDVPSVVGLSEEGAESELDDAGLRMVVKSRVHDDKIPADAVCDQYPPAGTTVKTGQLVRVSLSLGAEAR
;
A
#
# COMPACT_ATOMS: atom_id res chain seq x y z
N MET A 1 8.10 44.46 -47.31
CA MET A 1 8.57 44.97 -46.01
C MET A 1 7.87 44.17 -44.91
N ILE A 2 8.57 43.22 -44.27
CA ILE A 2 8.00 42.39 -43.21
C ILE A 2 8.28 43.11 -41.89
N SER A 3 7.24 43.71 -41.29
CA SER A 3 7.36 44.38 -40.00
C SER A 3 7.76 43.35 -38.94
N ARG A 4 8.94 43.53 -38.34
CA ARG A 4 9.40 42.68 -37.23
C ARG A 4 8.39 42.79 -36.09
N PRO A 5 7.89 41.67 -35.54
CA PRO A 5 6.99 41.73 -34.39
C PRO A 5 7.66 42.52 -33.26
N GLY A 6 6.91 43.46 -32.65
CA GLY A 6 7.44 44.31 -31.58
C GLY A 6 8.01 43.47 -30.43
N SER A 7 9.19 43.84 -29.94
CA SER A 7 9.94 43.07 -28.93
C SER A 7 9.11 42.71 -27.69
N SER A 8 8.16 43.57 -27.29
CA SER A 8 7.21 43.33 -26.19
C SER A 8 6.26 42.15 -26.44
N ILE A 9 5.84 41.90 -27.69
CA ILE A 9 4.98 40.77 -28.05
C ILE A 9 5.75 39.45 -27.93
N VAL A 10 7.03 39.46 -28.33
CA VAL A 10 7.91 38.28 -28.23
C VAL A 10 8.24 37.98 -26.77
N ILE A 11 8.56 39.00 -25.97
CA ILE A 11 8.82 38.86 -24.54
C ILE A 11 7.58 38.36 -23.79
N ASN A 12 6.39 38.92 -24.06
CA ASN A 12 5.17 38.50 -23.38
C ASN A 12 4.77 37.06 -23.74
N ARG A 13 5.00 36.64 -25.00
CA ARG A 13 4.82 35.24 -25.41
C ARG A 13 5.82 34.30 -24.73
N LEU A 14 7.08 34.71 -24.60
CA LEU A 14 8.10 33.94 -23.90
C LEU A 14 7.74 33.77 -22.41
N LEU A 15 7.29 34.83 -21.75
CA LEU A 15 6.83 34.79 -20.37
C LEU A 15 5.61 33.87 -20.19
N LEU A 16 4.64 33.93 -21.11
CA LEU A 16 3.49 33.03 -21.08
C LEU A 16 3.88 31.55 -21.24
N VAL A 17 4.83 31.24 -22.14
CA VAL A 17 5.31 29.86 -22.33
C VAL A 17 6.07 29.37 -21.11
N LEU A 18 6.90 30.21 -20.48
CA LEU A 18 7.60 29.87 -19.24
C LEU A 18 6.61 29.65 -18.08
N LEU A 19 5.58 30.49 -17.96
CA LEU A 19 4.56 30.37 -16.94
C LEU A 19 3.74 29.08 -17.12
N LEU A 20 3.32 28.78 -18.35
CA LEU A 20 2.63 27.52 -18.67
C LEU A 20 3.51 26.30 -18.39
N GLY A 21 4.79 26.35 -18.74
CA GLY A 21 5.76 25.30 -18.43
C GLY A 21 5.93 25.08 -16.93
N ALA A 22 6.00 26.16 -16.14
CA ALA A 22 6.08 26.09 -14.69
C ALA A 22 4.82 25.47 -14.07
N VAL A 23 3.63 25.92 -14.49
CA VAL A 23 2.35 25.36 -14.03
C VAL A 23 2.23 23.87 -14.39
N PHE A 24 2.61 23.50 -15.61
CA PHE A 24 2.62 22.10 -16.03
C PHE A 24 3.59 21.25 -15.19
N SER A 25 4.79 21.76 -14.94
CA SER A 25 5.81 21.08 -14.13
C SER A 25 5.34 20.87 -12.69
N LEU A 26 4.69 21.87 -12.10
CA LEU A 26 4.11 21.77 -10.76
C LEU A 26 2.94 20.78 -10.72
N GLY A 27 2.06 20.80 -11.71
CA GLY A 27 0.94 19.84 -11.82
C GLY A 27 1.43 18.41 -11.98
N ALA A 28 2.34 18.17 -12.93
CA ALA A 28 2.95 16.86 -13.14
C ALA A 28 3.73 16.38 -11.91
N GLY A 29 4.49 17.27 -11.28
CA GLY A 29 5.22 16.99 -10.04
C GLY A 29 4.27 16.58 -8.90
N ALA A 30 3.14 17.27 -8.73
CA ALA A 30 2.14 16.91 -7.73
C ALA A 30 1.47 15.55 -8.02
N VAL A 31 1.14 15.26 -9.28
CA VAL A 31 0.57 13.96 -9.68
C VAL A 31 1.55 12.84 -9.41
N ILE A 32 2.82 12.99 -9.81
CA ILE A 32 3.88 12.01 -9.54
C ILE A 32 4.09 11.84 -8.03
N TYR A 33 4.11 12.93 -7.27
CA TYR A 33 4.28 12.90 -5.82
C TYR A 33 3.17 12.13 -5.11
N VAL A 34 1.90 12.35 -5.50
CA VAL A 34 0.76 11.61 -4.96
C VAL A 34 0.78 10.16 -5.42
N ALA A 35 1.12 9.88 -6.67
CA ALA A 35 1.21 8.51 -7.19
C ALA A 35 2.33 7.68 -6.51
N LEU A 36 3.43 8.33 -6.12
CA LEU A 36 4.53 7.69 -5.40
C LEU A 36 4.25 7.52 -3.89
N ARG A 37 3.33 8.30 -3.32
CA ARG A 37 2.81 8.07 -1.96
C ARG A 37 1.87 6.86 -1.98
N GLY A 38 2.44 5.68 -1.72
CA GLY A 38 1.65 4.46 -1.53
C GLY A 38 0.63 4.62 -0.40
N ARG A 39 -0.55 4.01 -0.58
CA ARG A 39 -1.54 3.91 0.50
C ARG A 39 -1.01 3.02 1.62
N THR A 40 -1.27 3.41 2.86
CA THR A 40 -0.96 2.62 4.05
C THR A 40 -2.25 2.16 4.70
N VAL A 41 -2.19 1.01 5.36
CA VAL A 41 -3.28 0.41 6.11
C VAL A 41 -2.73 -0.20 7.39
N ASP A 42 -3.53 -0.26 8.44
CA ASP A 42 -3.17 -0.93 9.68
C ASP A 42 -3.44 -2.43 9.57
N VAL A 43 -2.50 -3.26 10.03
CA VAL A 43 -2.66 -4.71 10.02
C VAL A 43 -3.76 -5.11 11.02
N PRO A 44 -4.84 -5.80 10.60
CA PRO A 44 -5.85 -6.32 11.51
C PRO A 44 -5.32 -7.50 12.34
N SER A 45 -6.01 -7.80 13.43
CA SER A 45 -5.72 -8.99 14.24
C SER A 45 -6.43 -10.20 13.65
N VAL A 46 -5.67 -11.18 13.18
CA VAL A 46 -6.16 -12.45 12.63
C VAL A 46 -5.83 -13.66 13.51
N VAL A 47 -5.07 -13.47 14.60
CA VAL A 47 -4.80 -14.53 15.58
C VAL A 47 -6.12 -15.07 16.14
N GLY A 48 -6.27 -16.39 16.14
CA GLY A 48 -7.47 -17.10 16.59
C GLY A 48 -8.55 -17.28 15.52
N LEU A 49 -8.45 -16.62 14.36
CA LEU A 49 -9.33 -16.87 13.22
C LEU A 49 -8.93 -18.15 12.50
N SER A 50 -9.88 -18.76 11.78
CA SER A 50 -9.59 -19.83 10.83
C SER A 50 -8.73 -19.30 9.67
N GLU A 51 -8.02 -20.20 8.96
CA GLU A 51 -7.26 -19.86 7.75
C GLU A 51 -8.09 -19.01 6.77
N GLU A 52 -9.33 -19.43 6.47
CA GLU A 52 -10.24 -18.73 5.55
C GLU A 52 -10.74 -17.38 6.10
N GLY A 53 -11.04 -17.32 7.41
CA GLY A 53 -11.45 -16.06 8.05
C GLY A 53 -10.32 -15.04 8.11
N ALA A 54 -9.10 -15.49 8.38
CA ALA A 54 -7.91 -14.66 8.36
C ALA A 54 -7.59 -14.15 6.94
N GLU A 55 -7.79 -14.99 5.92
CA GLU A 55 -7.61 -14.58 4.53
C GLU A 55 -8.59 -13.48 4.13
N SER A 56 -9.88 -13.65 4.45
CA SER A 56 -10.92 -12.64 4.15
C SER A 56 -10.64 -11.31 4.85
N GLU A 57 -10.34 -11.34 6.15
CA GLU A 57 -10.09 -10.11 6.93
C GLU A 57 -8.87 -9.34 6.39
N LEU A 58 -7.82 -10.05 5.96
CA LEU A 58 -6.64 -9.43 5.37
C LEU A 58 -6.93 -8.88 3.97
N ASP A 59 -7.68 -9.60 3.13
CA ASP A 59 -8.04 -9.14 1.79
C ASP A 59 -8.95 -7.90 1.83
N ASP A 60 -9.90 -7.87 2.77
CA ASP A 60 -10.77 -6.70 3.03
C ASP A 60 -9.96 -5.47 3.47
N ALA A 61 -8.88 -5.68 4.22
CA ALA A 61 -7.91 -4.63 4.57
C ALA A 61 -6.96 -4.26 3.40
N GLY A 62 -7.06 -4.92 2.24
CA GLY A 62 -6.17 -4.75 1.10
C GLY A 62 -4.75 -5.27 1.36
N LEU A 63 -4.61 -6.24 2.26
CA LEU A 63 -3.39 -6.97 2.59
C LEU A 63 -3.45 -8.36 1.97
N ARG A 64 -2.32 -9.07 1.95
CA ARG A 64 -2.26 -10.43 1.41
C ARG A 64 -1.75 -11.39 2.47
N MET A 65 -2.44 -12.50 2.66
CA MET A 65 -2.00 -13.54 3.59
C MET A 65 -0.96 -14.46 2.95
N VAL A 66 -0.02 -14.95 3.75
CA VAL A 66 0.84 -16.08 3.38
C VAL A 66 1.09 -16.97 4.59
N VAL A 67 0.87 -18.28 4.42
CA VAL A 67 1.16 -19.26 5.48
C VAL A 67 2.66 -19.53 5.50
N LYS A 68 3.33 -19.17 6.60
CA LYS A 68 4.77 -19.36 6.78
C LYS A 68 5.09 -20.74 7.35
N SER A 69 4.27 -21.22 8.29
CA SER A 69 4.48 -22.49 8.97
C SER A 69 3.19 -23.01 9.57
N ARG A 70 3.15 -24.32 9.84
CA ARG A 70 2.13 -24.98 10.64
C ARG A 70 2.81 -25.57 11.87
N VAL A 71 2.29 -25.30 13.07
CA VAL A 71 2.91 -25.68 14.36
C VAL A 71 1.88 -26.31 15.28
N HIS A 72 2.29 -27.25 16.14
CA HIS A 72 1.40 -27.77 17.19
C HIS A 72 1.22 -26.71 18.28
N ASP A 73 -0.04 -26.48 18.67
CA ASP A 73 -0.41 -25.58 19.75
C ASP A 73 -1.60 -26.17 20.50
N ASP A 74 -1.41 -26.43 21.79
CA ASP A 74 -2.44 -27.05 22.64
C ASP A 74 -3.56 -26.07 23.01
N LYS A 75 -3.36 -24.75 22.81
CA LYS A 75 -4.30 -23.70 23.16
C LYS A 75 -5.12 -23.23 21.96
N ILE A 76 -4.58 -23.32 20.76
CA ILE A 76 -5.22 -22.87 19.52
C ILE A 76 -5.76 -24.08 18.75
N PRO A 77 -7.04 -24.11 18.36
CA PRO A 77 -7.61 -25.22 17.59
C PRO A 77 -6.88 -25.39 16.25
N ALA A 78 -6.93 -26.61 15.70
CA ALA A 78 -6.37 -26.89 14.39
C ALA A 78 -6.95 -25.96 13.32
N ASP A 79 -6.12 -25.59 12.35
CA ASP A 79 -6.42 -24.70 11.22
C ASP A 79 -6.79 -23.25 11.61
N ALA A 80 -6.54 -22.85 12.87
CA ALA A 80 -6.59 -21.45 13.29
C ALA A 80 -5.21 -20.80 13.32
N VAL A 81 -5.15 -19.49 13.11
CA VAL A 81 -3.92 -18.70 13.17
C VAL A 81 -3.42 -18.63 14.61
N CYS A 82 -2.22 -19.14 14.86
CA CYS A 82 -1.56 -19.06 16.16
C CYS A 82 -0.67 -17.82 16.29
N ASP A 83 -0.07 -17.37 15.18
CA ASP A 83 0.80 -16.20 15.16
C ASP A 83 0.69 -15.44 13.82
N GLN A 84 0.93 -14.13 13.88
CA GLN A 84 0.95 -13.26 12.70
C GLN A 84 2.13 -12.30 12.73
N TYR A 85 2.65 -11.98 11.54
CA TYR A 85 3.65 -10.95 11.36
C TYR A 85 3.43 -10.16 10.07
N PRO A 86 3.37 -8.82 10.11
CA PRO A 86 3.55 -7.93 11.27
C PRO A 86 2.44 -8.05 12.34
N PRO A 87 2.69 -7.60 13.59
CA PRO A 87 1.67 -7.63 14.64
C PRO A 87 0.51 -6.67 14.32
N ALA A 88 -0.66 -6.96 14.89
CA ALA A 88 -1.85 -6.14 14.72
C ALA A 88 -1.59 -4.67 15.12
N GLY A 89 -2.21 -3.73 14.41
CA GLY A 89 -2.03 -2.29 14.58
C GLY A 89 -0.73 -1.73 13.96
N THR A 90 0.09 -2.57 13.33
CA THR A 90 1.25 -2.07 12.57
C THR A 90 0.78 -1.40 11.29
N THR A 91 1.18 -0.16 11.05
CA THR A 91 0.90 0.51 9.77
C THR A 91 1.85 -0.01 8.69
N VAL A 92 1.29 -0.55 7.62
CA VAL A 92 1.98 -1.18 6.50
C VAL A 92 1.52 -0.58 5.18
N LYS A 93 2.23 -0.87 4.09
CA LYS A 93 1.75 -0.49 2.75
C LYS A 93 0.61 -1.41 2.32
N THR A 94 -0.40 -0.87 1.65
CA THR A 94 -1.43 -1.68 0.97
C THR A 94 -0.76 -2.70 0.05
N GLY A 95 -1.25 -3.94 0.05
CA GLY A 95 -0.71 -5.07 -0.70
C GLY A 95 0.49 -5.77 -0.04
N GLN A 96 0.90 -5.33 1.16
CA GLN A 96 1.93 -6.00 1.94
C GLN A 96 1.49 -7.41 2.36
N LEU A 97 2.46 -8.32 2.39
CA LEU A 97 2.26 -9.69 2.83
C LEU A 97 2.27 -9.77 4.36
N VAL A 98 1.20 -10.32 4.92
CA VAL A 98 1.10 -10.73 6.33
C VAL A 98 1.34 -12.22 6.40
N ARG A 99 2.39 -12.59 7.14
CA ARG A 99 2.79 -13.97 7.36
C ARG A 99 2.03 -14.51 8.55
N VAL A 100 1.35 -15.63 8.37
CA VAL A 100 0.64 -16.31 9.45
C VAL A 100 1.26 -17.67 9.72
N SER A 101 1.19 -18.10 10.97
CA SER A 101 1.44 -19.48 11.38
C SER A 101 0.11 -20.10 11.80
N LEU A 102 -0.16 -21.31 11.31
CA LEU A 102 -1.39 -22.03 11.63
C LEU A 102 -1.12 -23.09 12.69
N SER A 103 -2.10 -23.32 13.56
CA SER A 103 -2.08 -24.40 14.53
C SER A 103 -2.44 -25.73 13.87
N LEU A 104 -1.70 -26.78 14.20
CA LEU A 104 -2.04 -28.18 13.90
C LEU A 104 -2.90 -28.81 15.02
N GLY A 105 -3.29 -28.02 16.03
CA GLY A 105 -3.92 -28.48 17.25
C GLY A 105 -2.91 -29.14 18.21
N ALA A 106 -3.46 -29.70 19.29
CA ALA A 106 -2.68 -30.37 20.31
C ALA A 106 -1.92 -31.57 19.74
N GLU A 107 -0.68 -31.77 20.21
CA GLU A 107 0.12 -32.92 19.80
C GLU A 107 -0.54 -34.20 20.35
N ALA A 108 -1.06 -35.05 19.45
CA ALA A 108 -1.65 -36.32 19.84
C ALA A 108 -0.54 -37.26 20.34
N ARG A 109 -0.41 -37.37 21.66
CA ARG A 109 0.53 -38.27 22.33
C ARG A 109 0.07 -39.73 22.32
#